data_AF-A0A8T1MHV9-F1
#
_entry.id   AF-A0A8T1MHV9-F1
#
_cell.length_a   1.000
_cell.length_b   1.000
_cell.length_c   1.000
_cell.angle_alpha   90.00
_cell.angle_beta   90.00
_cell.angle_gamma   90.00
#
_symmetry.space_group_name_H-M   'P 1'
#
loop_
_entity.id
_entity.type
_entity.pdbx_description
1 polymer ?
#
loop_
_entity_poly.entity_id
_entity_poly.type
_entity_poly.pdbx_seq_one_letter_code
_entity_poly.pdbx_strand_id
1 'polypeptide(L)'
;MGVTESQGFPIVTTHRTTILTILCRLAWTISSISLRSFTGQVISYFVRCKRLCLRILLRNCALDFGSEPFKRAGSFKMIRLYSRWHAGFSVVKSLFRTVLTALTATVPKTTLVATEFYRQPLPRTCVAFSSDQGKRLFREALSAGHMEAYFPLAEQLCTQAEPAYCGLATLVMVLNAFEMDPGRIWKGPWRWYHESMLDCCIPHDVLSQGITLDKFVEIARCHGLE
;
A
#
# COMPACT_ATOMS: atom_id res chain seq x y z
N MET A 1 -70.78 33.48 5.39
CA MET A 1 -70.70 32.94 6.76
C MET A 1 -70.43 31.44 6.64
N GLY A 2 -69.40 30.81 7.21
CA GLY A 2 -68.19 31.33 7.88
C GLY A 2 -67.92 30.63 9.23
N VAL A 3 -66.68 30.11 9.42
CA VAL A 3 -66.09 29.60 10.70
C VAL A 3 -66.64 28.25 11.22
N THR A 4 -65.93 27.37 11.96
CA THR A 4 -64.63 26.64 11.84
C THR A 4 -64.71 25.39 12.80
N GLU A 5 -63.76 24.47 13.08
CA GLU A 5 -62.34 24.21 12.72
C GLU A 5 -61.98 22.72 13.02
N SER A 6 -60.88 22.23 12.43
CA SER A 6 -59.94 21.23 12.97
C SER A 6 -60.22 19.70 12.84
N GLN A 7 -59.14 18.93 13.08
CA GLN A 7 -58.99 17.46 13.08
C GLN A 7 -59.10 16.78 11.69
N GLY A 8 -58.17 15.93 11.22
CA GLY A 8 -56.83 15.59 11.71
C GLY A 8 -56.26 14.35 10.98
N PHE A 9 -55.03 14.41 10.42
CA PHE A 9 -54.38 13.28 9.72
C PHE A 9 -52.98 12.98 10.28
N PRO A 10 -52.60 11.69 10.47
CA PRO A 10 -51.34 11.30 11.13
C PRO A 10 -50.10 11.31 10.22
N ILE A 11 -48.94 11.64 10.80
CA ILE A 11 -47.66 11.80 10.09
C ILE A 11 -46.75 10.58 10.37
N VAL A 12 -46.64 9.61 9.45
CA VAL A 12 -45.86 8.36 9.67
C VAL A 12 -45.05 7.87 8.46
N THR A 13 -44.27 8.73 7.78
CA THR A 13 -43.43 8.32 6.62
C THR A 13 -41.99 8.87 6.56
N THR A 14 -41.57 9.80 7.43
CA THR A 14 -40.29 10.53 7.28
C THR A 14 -39.06 9.91 7.96
N HIS A 15 -39.22 8.99 8.91
CA HIS A 15 -38.08 8.47 9.69
C HIS A 15 -37.27 7.37 8.98
N ARG A 16 -37.89 6.44 8.23
CA ARG A 16 -37.19 5.31 7.60
C ARG A 16 -36.18 5.76 6.51
N THR A 17 -36.59 6.67 5.61
CA THR A 17 -35.75 7.23 4.54
C THR A 17 -34.53 7.98 5.06
N THR A 18 -34.67 8.67 6.20
CA THR A 18 -33.58 9.40 6.86
C THR A 18 -32.52 8.45 7.43
N ILE A 19 -32.95 7.32 8.02
CA ILE A 19 -32.02 6.30 8.55
C ILE A 19 -31.29 5.58 7.41
N LEU A 20 -31.98 5.20 6.33
CA LEU A 20 -31.35 4.57 5.16
C LEU A 20 -30.27 5.46 4.54
N THR A 21 -30.54 6.76 4.34
CA THR A 21 -29.55 7.68 3.75
C THR A 21 -28.33 7.91 4.65
N ILE A 22 -28.48 7.88 5.98
CA ILE A 22 -27.35 7.91 6.92
C ILE A 22 -26.52 6.63 6.83
N LEU A 23 -27.15 5.44 6.81
CA LEU A 23 -26.46 4.16 6.70
C LEU A 23 -25.71 4.02 5.37
N CYS A 24 -26.31 4.44 4.25
CA CYS A 24 -25.66 4.43 2.94
C CYS A 24 -24.45 5.37 2.88
N ARG A 25 -24.52 6.57 3.50
CA ARG A 25 -23.37 7.51 3.53
C ARG A 25 -22.26 7.04 4.47
N LEU A 26 -22.58 6.40 5.58
CA LEU A 26 -21.58 5.73 6.44
C LEU A 26 -20.90 4.57 5.70
N ALA A 27 -21.67 3.73 5.00
CA ALA A 27 -21.14 2.63 4.19
C ALA A 27 -20.21 3.15 3.06
N TRP A 28 -20.57 4.24 2.38
CA TRP A 28 -19.71 4.91 1.40
C TRP A 28 -18.42 5.43 2.04
N THR A 29 -18.52 6.13 3.17
CA THR A 29 -17.35 6.71 3.86
C THR A 29 -16.37 5.61 4.28
N ILE A 30 -16.89 4.47 4.77
CA ILE A 30 -16.10 3.29 5.13
C ILE A 30 -15.52 2.59 3.89
N SER A 31 -16.20 2.62 2.74
CA SER A 31 -15.69 2.01 1.51
C SER A 31 -14.63 2.86 0.80
N SER A 32 -14.60 4.18 1.01
CA SER A 32 -13.61 5.10 0.46
C SER A 32 -12.31 5.23 1.27
N ILE A 33 -12.21 4.61 2.46
CA ILE A 33 -10.96 4.59 3.23
C ILE A 33 -9.99 3.58 2.60
N SER A 34 -8.84 4.07 2.14
CA SER A 34 -7.76 3.22 1.62
C SER A 34 -7.15 2.38 2.75
N LEU A 35 -7.30 1.06 2.67
CA LEU A 35 -6.78 0.12 3.68
C LEU A 35 -5.25 -0.07 3.61
N ARG A 36 -4.54 0.61 2.70
CA ARG A 36 -3.09 0.44 2.43
C ARG A 36 -2.17 0.83 3.59
N SER A 37 -2.68 1.41 4.67
CA SER A 37 -1.90 1.93 5.80
C SER A 37 -2.25 1.28 7.15
N PHE A 38 -2.94 0.13 7.16
CA PHE A 38 -3.39 -0.55 8.38
C PHE A 38 -2.93 -2.02 8.41
N THR A 39 -2.60 -2.52 9.60
CA THR A 39 -2.18 -3.91 9.81
C THR A 39 -3.35 -4.83 10.21
N GLY A 40 -3.13 -6.15 10.17
CA GLY A 40 -4.18 -7.17 9.95
C GLY A 40 -5.40 -7.14 10.89
N GLN A 41 -5.24 -6.85 12.19
CA GLN A 41 -6.38 -6.80 13.11
C GLN A 41 -7.35 -5.66 12.77
N VAL A 42 -6.85 -4.50 12.37
CA VAL A 42 -7.68 -3.34 11.99
C VAL A 42 -8.41 -3.63 10.67
N ILE A 43 -7.73 -4.23 9.69
CA ILE A 43 -8.35 -4.68 8.43
C ILE A 43 -9.48 -5.69 8.72
N SER A 44 -9.24 -6.68 9.59
CA SER A 44 -10.25 -7.67 9.97
C SER A 44 -11.50 -7.02 10.57
N TYR A 45 -11.34 -6.05 11.46
CA TYR A 45 -12.45 -5.28 12.04
C TYR A 45 -13.21 -4.48 10.98
N PHE A 46 -12.50 -3.75 10.10
CA PHE A 46 -13.11 -3.01 8.98
C PHE A 46 -13.90 -3.92 8.02
N VAL A 47 -13.37 -5.09 7.68
CA VAL A 47 -14.06 -6.09 6.84
C VAL A 47 -15.31 -6.63 7.55
N ARG A 48 -15.25 -6.87 8.87
CA ARG A 48 -16.41 -7.28 9.67
C ARG A 48 -17.50 -6.21 9.70
N CYS A 49 -17.14 -4.94 9.92
CA CYS A 49 -18.07 -3.81 9.85
C CYS A 49 -18.67 -3.64 8.45
N LYS A 50 -17.86 -3.72 7.38
CA LYS A 50 -18.33 -3.61 5.98
C LYS A 50 -19.33 -4.72 5.63
N ARG A 51 -19.07 -5.97 6.06
CA ARG A 51 -20.01 -7.10 5.92
C ARG A 51 -21.28 -6.92 6.77
N LEU A 52 -21.19 -6.35 7.98
CA LEU A 52 -22.34 -6.11 8.85
C LEU A 52 -23.26 -5.00 8.30
N CYS A 53 -22.70 -3.85 7.90
CA CYS A 53 -23.46 -2.78 7.25
C CYS A 53 -24.14 -3.27 5.97
N LEU A 54 -23.44 -4.05 5.12
CA LEU A 54 -24.02 -4.60 3.90
C LEU A 54 -25.20 -5.56 4.21
N ARG A 55 -25.07 -6.44 5.22
CA ARG A 55 -26.17 -7.31 5.67
C ARG A 55 -27.36 -6.51 6.21
N ILE A 56 -27.14 -5.45 6.97
CA ILE A 56 -28.20 -4.58 7.52
C ILE A 56 -28.93 -3.83 6.40
N LEU A 57 -28.20 -3.32 5.40
CA LEU A 57 -28.79 -2.69 4.21
C LEU A 57 -29.63 -3.71 3.42
N LEU A 58 -29.07 -4.86 3.05
CA LEU A 58 -29.77 -5.89 2.26
C LEU A 58 -31.02 -6.44 2.97
N ARG A 59 -31.06 -6.48 4.31
CA ARG A 59 -32.24 -6.94 5.06
C ARG A 59 -33.37 -5.91 5.18
N ASN A 60 -33.13 -4.65 4.81
CA ASN A 60 -34.10 -3.55 4.89
C ASN A 60 -34.41 -2.91 3.53
N CYS A 61 -33.64 -3.22 2.49
CA CYS A 61 -33.77 -2.69 1.14
C CYS A 61 -34.37 -3.74 0.18
N ALA A 62 -35.67 -4.02 0.34
CA ALA A 62 -36.47 -4.53 -0.78
C ALA A 62 -36.69 -3.36 -1.76
N LEU A 63 -35.79 -3.21 -2.72
CA LEU A 63 -35.79 -2.11 -3.69
C LEU A 63 -36.53 -2.52 -4.95
N ASP A 64 -37.78 -2.07 -5.05
CA ASP A 64 -38.49 -2.00 -6.31
C ASP A 64 -38.06 -0.72 -7.05
N PHE A 65 -37.71 -0.83 -8.34
CA PHE A 65 -36.95 0.20 -9.07
C PHE A 65 -37.84 1.05 -9.98
N GLY A 66 -38.89 1.65 -9.39
CA GLY A 66 -39.81 2.55 -10.08
C GLY A 66 -39.13 3.86 -10.53
N SER A 67 -39.16 4.14 -11.84
CA SER A 67 -38.59 5.33 -12.46
C SER A 67 -39.60 6.46 -12.64
N GLU A 68 -39.37 7.62 -12.04
CA GLU A 68 -40.00 8.93 -12.36
C GLU A 68 -39.06 10.08 -11.93
N PRO A 69 -39.12 11.29 -12.54
CA PRO A 69 -38.05 12.29 -12.44
C PRO A 69 -38.22 13.33 -11.32
N PHE A 70 -37.08 13.94 -10.97
CA PHE A 70 -36.90 14.92 -9.89
C PHE A 70 -37.62 16.26 -10.17
N LYS A 71 -38.66 16.59 -9.41
CA LYS A 71 -39.29 17.94 -9.39
C LYS A 71 -38.93 18.73 -8.11
N ARG A 72 -38.80 20.05 -8.30
CA ARG A 72 -38.07 20.99 -7.44
C ARG A 72 -38.95 21.60 -6.35
N ALA A 73 -38.65 21.37 -5.06
CA ALA A 73 -39.47 21.89 -3.95
C ALA A 73 -38.67 22.38 -2.72
N GLY A 74 -38.84 23.67 -2.38
CA GLY A 74 -38.75 24.19 -0.99
C GLY A 74 -37.39 24.20 -0.27
N SER A 75 -36.49 25.12 -0.63
CA SER A 75 -35.14 25.28 -0.03
C SER A 75 -35.09 25.52 1.50
N PHE A 76 -36.19 25.88 2.16
CA PHE A 76 -36.21 26.26 3.58
C PHE A 76 -36.27 25.10 4.59
N LYS A 77 -36.70 23.89 4.22
CA LYS A 77 -36.71 22.74 5.15
C LYS A 77 -35.34 22.09 5.34
N MET A 78 -34.45 22.18 4.33
CA MET A 78 -33.10 21.60 4.37
C MET A 78 -32.25 22.14 5.52
N ILE A 79 -32.24 23.45 5.75
CA ILE A 79 -31.33 24.12 6.69
C ILE A 79 -31.59 23.68 8.15
N ARG A 80 -32.86 23.56 8.56
CA ARG A 80 -33.22 23.05 9.91
C ARG A 80 -32.92 21.56 10.10
N LEU A 81 -32.86 20.77 9.03
CA LEU A 81 -32.38 19.39 9.10
C LEU A 81 -30.86 19.37 9.27
N TYR A 82 -30.14 20.18 8.50
CA TYR A 82 -28.68 20.23 8.47
C TYR A 82 -28.05 20.70 9.80
N SER A 83 -28.64 21.71 10.46
CA SER A 83 -28.17 22.16 11.77
C SER A 83 -28.36 21.10 12.86
N ARG A 84 -29.49 20.39 12.86
CA ARG A 84 -29.73 19.25 13.78
C ARG A 84 -28.83 18.04 13.47
N TRP A 85 -28.41 17.89 12.20
CA TRP A 85 -27.45 16.86 11.77
C TRP A 85 -26.04 17.15 12.30
N HIS A 86 -25.56 18.40 12.23
CA HIS A 86 -24.28 18.81 12.81
C HIS A 86 -24.19 18.56 14.32
N ALA A 87 -25.26 18.84 15.07
CA ALA A 87 -25.30 18.58 16.52
C ALA A 87 -25.17 17.07 16.85
N GLY A 88 -25.95 16.22 16.17
CA GLY A 88 -25.85 14.76 16.34
C GLY A 88 -24.49 14.20 15.92
N PHE A 89 -23.92 14.72 14.82
CA PHE A 89 -22.58 14.32 14.36
C PHE A 89 -21.47 14.72 15.35
N SER A 90 -21.63 15.84 16.06
CA SER A 90 -20.71 16.26 17.12
C SER A 90 -20.67 15.24 18.27
N VAL A 91 -21.83 14.79 18.75
CA VAL A 91 -21.93 13.77 19.82
C VAL A 91 -21.32 12.44 19.38
N VAL A 92 -21.64 11.96 18.17
CA VAL A 92 -21.07 10.71 17.63
C VAL A 92 -19.55 10.82 17.44
N LYS A 93 -19.05 11.96 16.93
CA LYS A 93 -17.62 12.21 16.74
C LYS A 93 -16.87 12.37 18.07
N SER A 94 -17.53 12.88 19.11
CA SER A 94 -17.02 12.93 20.48
C SER A 94 -16.93 11.53 21.10
N LEU A 95 -18.02 10.76 21.09
CA LEU A 95 -18.04 9.38 21.58
C LEU A 95 -17.02 8.49 20.86
N PHE A 96 -16.93 8.59 19.53
CA PHE A 96 -15.95 7.83 18.75
C PHE A 96 -14.51 8.24 19.08
N ARG A 97 -14.24 9.53 19.36
CA ARG A 97 -12.94 9.98 19.88
C ARG A 97 -12.67 9.40 21.27
N THR A 98 -13.58 9.53 22.22
CA THR A 98 -13.39 9.04 23.59
C THR A 98 -13.14 7.53 23.63
N VAL A 99 -13.92 6.76 22.88
CA VAL A 99 -13.73 5.30 22.74
C VAL A 99 -12.40 4.97 22.06
N LEU A 100 -12.04 5.67 20.97
CA LEU A 100 -10.75 5.46 20.31
C LEU A 100 -9.56 5.78 21.22
N THR A 101 -9.60 6.91 21.94
CA THR A 101 -8.56 7.31 22.90
C THR A 101 -8.41 6.28 24.01
N ALA A 102 -9.52 5.82 24.61
CA ALA A 102 -9.51 4.78 25.65
C ALA A 102 -8.95 3.44 25.14
N LEU A 103 -9.28 3.03 23.91
CA LEU A 103 -8.74 1.83 23.28
C LEU A 103 -7.25 1.98 22.93
N THR A 104 -6.77 3.19 22.60
CA THR A 104 -5.32 3.43 22.39
C THR A 104 -4.52 3.57 23.68
N ALA A 105 -5.16 3.97 24.79
CA ALA A 105 -4.49 4.16 26.08
C ALA A 105 -4.15 2.85 26.80
N THR A 106 -4.80 1.75 26.43
CA THR A 106 -4.58 0.41 27.03
C THR A 106 -3.61 -0.46 26.25
N VAL A 107 -3.17 -0.03 25.06
CA VAL A 107 -2.07 -0.68 24.33
C VAL A 107 -0.75 -0.19 24.93
N PRO A 108 0.05 -1.02 25.62
CA PRO A 108 1.36 -0.61 26.07
C PRO A 108 2.20 -0.23 24.85
N LYS A 109 2.61 1.05 24.78
CA LYS A 109 3.43 1.59 23.69
C LYS A 109 4.84 1.03 23.80
N THR A 110 4.98 -0.23 23.38
CA THR A 110 6.22 -0.99 23.39
C THR A 110 7.15 -0.35 22.37
N THR A 111 8.00 0.55 22.84
CA THR A 111 9.04 1.19 22.05
C THR A 111 10.09 0.13 21.70
N LEU A 112 9.81 -0.64 20.64
CA LEU A 112 10.81 -1.45 19.98
C LEU A 112 11.87 -0.49 19.42
N VAL A 113 12.96 -0.33 20.16
CA VAL A 113 14.15 0.38 19.71
C VAL A 113 14.78 -0.48 18.64
N ALA A 114 14.35 -0.27 17.38
CA ALA A 114 14.95 -0.91 16.23
C ALA A 114 16.44 -0.57 16.22
N THR A 115 17.29 -1.60 16.29
CA THR A 115 18.73 -1.43 16.32
C THR A 115 19.21 -1.10 14.91
N GLU A 116 19.18 0.19 14.56
CA GLU A 116 19.67 0.68 13.28
C GLU A 116 21.19 0.51 13.17
N PHE A 117 21.67 0.26 11.95
CA PHE A 117 23.06 -0.11 11.72
C PHE A 117 23.66 0.64 10.52
N TYR A 118 24.53 1.61 10.80
CA TYR A 118 25.22 2.39 9.78
C TYR A 118 26.58 1.78 9.40
N ARG A 119 26.53 0.76 8.53
CA ARG A 119 27.64 0.04 7.85
C ARG A 119 28.75 -0.54 8.75
N GLN A 120 29.42 -1.59 8.26
CA GLN A 120 30.63 -2.11 8.90
C GLN A 120 31.86 -1.24 8.55
N PRO A 121 32.84 -1.09 9.47
CA PRO A 121 34.14 -0.53 9.13
C PRO A 121 34.91 -1.51 8.22
N LEU A 122 35.71 -0.97 7.29
CA LEU A 122 36.49 -1.81 6.38
C LEU A 122 37.58 -2.57 7.15
N PRO A 123 37.73 -3.91 6.96
CA PRO A 123 38.82 -4.68 7.56
C PRO A 123 40.20 -4.17 7.13
N ARG A 124 41.18 -4.25 8.03
CA ARG A 124 42.57 -3.78 7.78
C ARG A 124 43.29 -4.50 6.63
N THR A 125 42.78 -5.65 6.21
CA THR A 125 43.26 -6.44 5.06
C THR A 125 42.77 -5.91 3.71
N CYS A 126 41.84 -4.96 3.68
CA CYS A 126 41.16 -4.50 2.47
C CYS A 126 41.47 -3.03 2.18
N VAL A 127 41.68 -2.69 0.89
CA VAL A 127 41.89 -1.31 0.43
C VAL A 127 40.56 -0.73 -0.03
N ALA A 128 40.20 0.46 0.46
CA ALA A 128 38.99 1.14 0.00
C ALA A 128 39.15 1.60 -1.45
N PHE A 129 38.22 1.25 -2.34
CA PHE A 129 38.27 1.57 -3.78
C PHE A 129 38.47 3.07 -4.05
N SER A 130 37.78 3.93 -3.29
CA SER A 130 37.85 5.40 -3.39
C SER A 130 39.05 6.04 -2.69
N SER A 131 39.93 5.26 -2.06
CA SER A 131 41.21 5.76 -1.52
C SER A 131 42.23 6.00 -2.63
N ASP A 132 43.28 6.77 -2.37
CA ASP A 132 44.31 7.03 -3.39
C ASP A 132 45.18 5.81 -3.69
N GLN A 133 45.21 4.82 -2.79
CA GLN A 133 45.77 3.49 -3.09
C GLN A 133 44.82 2.69 -4.00
N GLY A 134 43.52 2.68 -3.71
CA GLY A 134 42.52 2.03 -4.57
C GLY A 134 42.51 2.59 -6.00
N LYS A 135 42.52 3.92 -6.13
CA LYS A 135 42.64 4.63 -7.43
C LYS A 135 43.94 4.32 -8.16
N ARG A 136 45.05 4.06 -7.45
CA ARG A 136 46.33 3.64 -8.04
C ARG A 136 46.21 2.24 -8.62
N LEU A 137 45.83 1.27 -7.79
CA LEU A 137 45.64 -0.13 -8.18
C LEU A 137 44.64 -0.28 -9.35
N PHE A 138 43.53 0.46 -9.35
CA PHE A 138 42.56 0.46 -10.45
C PHE A 138 43.18 0.98 -11.76
N ARG A 139 43.93 2.09 -11.72
CA ARG A 139 44.60 2.63 -12.91
C ARG A 139 45.70 1.70 -13.42
N GLU A 140 46.46 1.07 -12.53
CA GLU A 140 47.49 0.10 -12.86
C GLU A 140 46.89 -1.14 -13.55
N ALA A 141 45.81 -1.70 -13.02
CA ALA A 141 45.08 -2.82 -13.62
C ALA A 141 44.38 -2.46 -14.94
N LEU A 142 43.85 -1.24 -15.07
CA LEU A 142 43.25 -0.74 -16.30
C LEU A 142 44.31 -0.53 -17.39
N SER A 143 45.46 0.07 -17.08
CA SER A 143 46.57 0.21 -18.03
C SER A 143 47.21 -1.13 -18.42
N ALA A 144 47.00 -2.19 -17.63
CA ALA A 144 47.36 -3.57 -17.98
C ALA A 144 46.29 -4.32 -18.80
N GLY A 145 45.14 -3.69 -19.10
CA GLY A 145 44.05 -4.31 -19.87
C GLY A 145 43.24 -5.36 -19.09
N HIS A 146 43.27 -5.33 -17.76
CA HIS A 146 42.58 -6.31 -16.90
C HIS A 146 41.22 -5.83 -16.38
N MET A 147 40.76 -4.65 -16.78
CA MET A 147 39.58 -3.99 -16.19
C MET A 147 38.44 -3.70 -17.18
N GLU A 148 38.47 -4.17 -18.43
CA GLU A 148 37.45 -3.81 -19.44
C GLU A 148 36.01 -4.13 -19.01
N ALA A 149 35.80 -5.26 -18.30
CA ALA A 149 34.49 -5.63 -17.76
C ALA A 149 33.96 -4.64 -16.69
N TYR A 150 34.80 -3.78 -16.11
CA TYR A 150 34.36 -2.76 -15.15
C TYR A 150 33.41 -1.75 -15.78
N PHE A 151 33.61 -1.35 -17.03
CA PHE A 151 32.82 -0.27 -17.64
C PHE A 151 31.32 -0.62 -17.74
N PRO A 152 30.90 -1.71 -18.41
CA PRO A 152 29.48 -2.07 -18.48
C PRO A 152 28.93 -2.45 -17.09
N LEU A 153 29.71 -3.09 -16.21
CA LEU A 153 29.26 -3.39 -14.84
C LEU A 153 29.06 -2.12 -13.98
N ALA A 154 29.85 -1.07 -14.19
CA ALA A 154 29.73 0.20 -13.46
C ALA A 154 28.50 1.00 -13.92
N GLU A 155 28.11 0.91 -15.19
CA GLU A 155 26.87 1.50 -15.71
C GLU A 155 25.62 0.86 -15.09
N GLN A 156 25.70 -0.43 -14.72
CA GLN A 156 24.59 -1.18 -14.12
C GLN A 156 24.63 -1.23 -12.59
N LEU A 157 25.60 -0.59 -11.94
CA LEU A 157 25.85 -0.71 -10.50
C LEU A 157 24.64 -0.26 -9.65
N CYS A 158 23.98 -1.23 -9.02
CA CYS A 158 22.83 -1.01 -8.15
C CYS A 158 23.14 -1.33 -6.67
N THR A 159 22.23 -0.91 -5.79
CA THR A 159 22.14 -1.44 -4.43
C THR A 159 21.04 -2.49 -4.40
N GLN A 160 21.34 -3.68 -3.87
CA GLN A 160 20.36 -4.75 -3.66
C GLN A 160 19.10 -4.25 -2.93
N ALA A 161 17.91 -4.61 -3.40
CA ALA A 161 16.65 -4.09 -2.86
C ALA A 161 16.31 -4.68 -1.48
N GLU A 162 16.72 -5.92 -1.22
CA GLU A 162 16.53 -6.63 0.06
C GLU A 162 17.87 -7.14 0.61
N PRO A 163 18.06 -7.28 1.94
CA PRO A 163 19.35 -7.66 2.54
C PRO A 163 19.91 -9.03 2.08
N ALA A 164 19.05 -9.94 1.64
CA ALA A 164 19.45 -11.27 1.15
C ALA A 164 19.64 -11.34 -0.38
N TYR A 165 19.34 -10.27 -1.13
CA TYR A 165 19.30 -10.26 -2.60
C TYR A 165 20.65 -9.97 -3.29
N CYS A 166 21.79 -10.03 -2.57
CA CYS A 166 23.12 -9.75 -3.14
C CYS A 166 23.44 -10.55 -4.42
N GLY A 167 23.08 -11.83 -4.47
CA GLY A 167 23.22 -12.67 -5.66
C GLY A 167 22.26 -12.31 -6.80
N LEU A 168 21.03 -11.92 -6.48
CA LEU A 168 20.05 -11.46 -7.47
C LEU A 168 20.44 -10.11 -8.08
N ALA A 169 20.88 -9.16 -7.26
CA ALA A 169 21.41 -7.88 -7.69
C ALA A 169 22.63 -8.05 -8.61
N THR A 170 23.56 -8.94 -8.23
CA THR A 170 24.74 -9.28 -9.03
C THR A 170 24.35 -9.87 -10.39
N LEU A 171 23.38 -10.79 -10.42
CA LEU A 171 22.91 -11.38 -11.69
C LEU A 171 22.18 -10.36 -12.58
N VAL A 172 21.41 -9.45 -11.98
CA VAL A 172 20.78 -8.32 -12.70
C VAL A 172 21.83 -7.38 -13.31
N MET A 173 22.90 -7.06 -12.57
CA MET A 173 24.02 -6.28 -13.11
C MET A 173 24.66 -6.98 -14.32
N VAL A 174 24.90 -8.29 -14.23
CA VAL A 174 25.47 -9.09 -15.33
C VAL A 174 24.54 -9.15 -16.54
N LEU A 175 23.25 -9.44 -16.36
CA LEU A 175 22.28 -9.52 -17.45
C LEU A 175 22.13 -8.18 -18.19
N ASN A 176 22.06 -7.06 -17.46
CA ASN A 176 22.01 -5.72 -18.06
C ASN A 176 23.35 -5.32 -18.72
N ALA A 177 24.49 -5.77 -18.20
CA ALA A 177 25.82 -5.54 -18.79
C ALA A 177 26.06 -6.35 -20.09
N PHE A 178 25.28 -7.43 -20.29
CA PHE A 178 25.16 -8.14 -21.57
C PHE A 178 24.03 -7.59 -22.47
N GLU A 179 23.40 -6.47 -22.11
CA GLU A 179 22.24 -5.86 -22.79
C GLU A 179 21.06 -6.82 -23.01
N MET A 180 20.91 -7.84 -22.16
CA MET A 180 19.89 -8.88 -22.32
C MET A 180 18.48 -8.32 -22.11
N ASP A 181 17.62 -8.46 -23.12
CA ASP A 181 16.22 -8.04 -23.08
C ASP A 181 15.40 -8.97 -22.16
N PRO A 182 14.80 -8.47 -21.05
CA PRO A 182 13.95 -9.29 -20.18
C PRO A 182 12.60 -9.65 -20.82
N GLY A 183 12.28 -9.15 -22.02
CA GLY A 183 11.02 -9.37 -22.73
C GLY A 183 9.82 -8.63 -22.14
N ARG A 184 9.89 -8.21 -20.87
CA ARG A 184 8.82 -7.54 -20.11
C ARG A 184 9.22 -6.15 -19.60
N ILE A 185 8.20 -5.32 -19.38
CA ILE A 185 8.34 -3.96 -18.83
C ILE A 185 8.72 -4.00 -17.35
N TRP A 186 9.69 -3.18 -16.97
CA TRP A 186 10.04 -2.88 -15.57
C TRP A 186 9.26 -1.67 -15.05
N LYS A 187 9.35 -0.54 -15.75
CA LYS A 187 8.89 0.76 -15.25
C LYS A 187 8.56 1.71 -16.39
N GLY A 188 7.32 2.19 -16.47
CA GLY A 188 6.87 3.01 -17.59
C GLY A 188 6.95 2.22 -18.91
N PRO A 189 7.61 2.72 -19.97
CA PRO A 189 7.86 1.94 -21.19
C PRO A 189 9.13 1.07 -21.12
N TRP A 190 9.98 1.23 -20.09
CA TRP A 190 11.32 0.68 -20.07
C TRP A 190 11.32 -0.83 -19.76
N ARG A 191 12.07 -1.60 -20.57
CA ARG A 191 12.41 -3.00 -20.34
C ARG A 191 13.89 -3.04 -19.97
N TRP A 192 14.19 -3.47 -18.74
CA TRP A 192 15.52 -3.56 -18.15
C TRP A 192 15.45 -4.57 -17.01
N TYR A 193 16.49 -5.36 -16.75
CA TYR A 193 16.43 -6.34 -15.66
C TYR A 193 16.40 -5.64 -14.29
N HIS A 194 15.63 -6.25 -13.38
CA HIS A 194 15.46 -5.87 -11.99
C HIS A 194 15.32 -7.13 -11.15
N GLU A 195 15.64 -7.10 -9.86
CA GLU A 195 15.69 -8.29 -8.99
C GLU A 195 14.34 -9.05 -8.96
N SER A 196 13.23 -8.31 -9.01
CA SER A 196 11.87 -8.87 -9.11
C SER A 196 11.49 -9.47 -10.48
N MET A 197 12.43 -9.53 -11.43
CA MET A 197 12.30 -10.21 -12.73
C MET A 197 13.11 -11.50 -12.81
N LEU A 198 13.82 -11.87 -11.75
CA LEU A 198 14.36 -13.21 -11.58
C LEU A 198 13.28 -14.03 -10.87
N ASP A 199 12.47 -14.75 -11.63
CA ASP A 199 11.34 -15.56 -11.12
C ASP A 199 11.43 -17.06 -11.50
N CYS A 200 12.37 -17.42 -12.38
CA CYS A 200 12.70 -18.81 -12.65
C CYS A 200 13.64 -19.38 -11.55
N CYS A 201 13.38 -20.61 -11.12
CA CYS A 201 14.21 -21.40 -10.19
C CYS A 201 14.51 -20.81 -8.80
N ILE A 202 13.99 -19.64 -8.44
CA ILE A 202 14.18 -18.98 -7.13
C ILE A 202 13.69 -19.86 -5.96
N PRO A 203 14.48 -20.05 -4.88
CA PRO A 203 14.04 -20.76 -3.69
C PRO A 203 13.09 -19.90 -2.83
N HIS A 204 12.09 -20.53 -2.20
CA HIS A 204 11.02 -19.82 -1.47
C HIS A 204 11.49 -18.99 -0.26
N ASP A 205 12.69 -19.27 0.25
CA ASP A 205 13.32 -18.65 1.41
C ASP A 205 14.45 -17.68 1.05
N VAL A 206 14.55 -17.28 -0.23
CA VAL A 206 15.54 -16.32 -0.75
C VAL A 206 15.60 -15.01 0.04
N LEU A 207 14.46 -14.54 0.57
CA LEU A 207 14.37 -13.34 1.41
C LEU A 207 15.08 -13.46 2.77
N SER A 208 15.36 -14.69 3.22
CA SER A 208 16.01 -14.99 4.51
C SER A 208 17.38 -15.66 4.39
N GLN A 209 17.64 -16.42 3.33
CA GLN A 209 18.90 -17.18 3.15
C GLN A 209 19.72 -16.73 1.93
N GLY A 210 19.15 -15.93 1.02
CA GLY A 210 19.79 -15.61 -0.26
C GLY A 210 19.80 -16.81 -1.22
N ILE A 211 20.89 -16.99 -1.97
CA ILE A 211 21.08 -18.10 -2.91
C ILE A 211 22.51 -18.65 -2.84
N THR A 212 22.67 -19.95 -3.14
CA THR A 212 23.98 -20.59 -3.33
C THR A 212 24.56 -20.27 -4.71
N LEU A 213 25.84 -20.58 -4.94
CA LEU A 213 26.48 -20.42 -6.25
C LEU A 213 25.83 -21.32 -7.32
N ASP A 214 25.51 -22.57 -7.00
CA ASP A 214 24.82 -23.49 -7.92
C ASP A 214 23.46 -22.90 -8.36
N LYS A 215 22.72 -22.34 -7.39
CA LYS A 215 21.44 -21.68 -7.63
C LYS A 215 21.60 -20.39 -8.44
N PHE A 216 22.66 -19.60 -8.23
CA PHE A 216 22.99 -18.45 -9.06
C PHE A 216 23.19 -18.85 -10.53
N VAL A 217 23.93 -19.93 -10.79
CA VAL A 217 24.17 -20.48 -12.15
C VAL A 217 22.88 -21.03 -12.77
N GLU A 218 22.04 -21.71 -11.99
CA GLU A 218 20.73 -22.20 -12.42
C GLU A 218 19.79 -21.06 -12.86
N ILE A 219 19.73 -19.97 -12.09
CA ILE A 219 18.95 -18.77 -12.45
C ILE A 219 19.56 -18.07 -13.67
N ALA A 220 20.89 -17.96 -13.76
CA ALA A 220 21.55 -17.38 -14.94
C ALA A 220 21.15 -18.10 -16.25
N ARG A 221 21.09 -19.43 -16.20
CA ARG A 221 20.66 -20.28 -17.33
C ARG A 221 19.18 -20.13 -17.67
N CYS A 222 18.29 -19.96 -16.68
CA CYS A 222 16.90 -19.58 -16.97
C CYS A 222 16.78 -18.29 -17.79
N HIS A 223 17.73 -17.36 -17.63
CA HIS A 223 17.74 -16.05 -18.28
C HIS A 223 18.66 -15.96 -19.50
N GLY A 224 19.15 -17.10 -20.01
CA GLY A 224 19.86 -17.18 -21.29
C GLY A 224 21.38 -16.95 -21.23
N LEU A 225 22.00 -17.09 -20.05
CA LEU A 225 23.46 -17.14 -19.90
C LEU A 225 23.92 -18.61 -19.75
N GLU A 226 24.96 -19.05 -20.46
CA GLU A 226 25.42 -20.46 -20.50
C GLU A 226 26.52 -20.80 -19.47
#